data_AF-A0A5J4TDR6-F1
#
_entry.id   AF-A0A5J4TDR6-F1
#
_cell.length_a   1.000
_cell.length_b   1.000
_cell.length_c   1.000
_cell.angle_alpha   90.00
_cell.angle_beta   90.00
_cell.angle_gamma   90.00
#
_symmetry.space_group_name_H-M   'P 1'
#
loop_
_entity.id
_entity.type
_entity.pdbx_description
1 polymer ?
#
loop_
_entity_poly.entity_id
_entity_poly.type
_entity_poly.pdbx_seq_one_letter_code
_entity_poly.pdbx_strand_id
1 'polypeptide(L)'
;MPSGKNIILLEFCNFDSLNDIFMNKKSGVSESYLKIIMWQIINGVDSIHSVGLMHRDLKAENILLHNIEGTENVILKISDFGLAKEFKSLEDGQSAMERNMQMTSCGTPLNMAPEVLSGIGIIDSKIDIWSVGVIMYQLITKRYPFESPNLEALINQTKIRIDRPLHFMGRGQRKHIMNYNNQYNEEFGINQLGTG
;
A
#
# COMPACT_ATOMS: atom_id res chain seq x y z
N MET A 1 -3.39 -40.68 -5.15
CA MET A 1 -2.98 -39.72 -6.19
C MET A 1 -1.76 -38.98 -5.67
N PRO A 2 -0.60 -38.95 -6.35
CA PRO A 2 0.47 -38.04 -5.93
C PRO A 2 -0.05 -36.62 -6.14
N SER A 3 0.03 -35.76 -5.13
CA SER A 3 -0.36 -34.35 -5.24
C SER A 3 0.54 -33.69 -6.30
N GLY A 4 -0.06 -33.27 -7.42
CA GLY A 4 0.64 -32.48 -8.43
C GLY A 4 1.11 -31.17 -7.81
N LYS A 5 2.38 -30.79 -8.04
CA LYS A 5 2.88 -29.46 -7.68
C LYS A 5 2.55 -28.50 -8.82
N ASN A 6 1.86 -27.41 -8.51
CA ASN A 6 1.70 -26.28 -9.43
C ASN A 6 2.96 -25.40 -9.36
N ILE A 7 3.51 -25.03 -10.51
CA ILE A 7 4.70 -24.19 -10.64
C ILE A 7 4.32 -22.96 -11.47
N ILE A 8 4.67 -21.78 -10.99
CA ILE A 8 4.50 -20.51 -11.70
C ILE A 8 5.90 -20.02 -12.08
N LEU A 9 6.13 -19.76 -13.37
CA LEU A 9 7.38 -19.20 -13.89
C LEU A 9 7.21 -17.69 -14.01
N LEU A 10 8.13 -16.94 -13.39
CA LEU A 10 8.12 -15.47 -13.37
C LEU A 10 9.52 -14.93 -13.70
N GLU A 11 9.58 -13.63 -13.99
CA GLU A 11 10.85 -12.92 -14.12
C GLU A 11 11.64 -12.94 -12.80
N PHE A 12 12.96 -13.11 -12.90
CA PHE A 12 13.85 -13.04 -11.75
C PHE A 12 14.31 -11.61 -11.47
N CYS A 13 14.03 -11.13 -10.25
CA CYS A 13 14.60 -9.89 -9.73
C CYS A 13 15.96 -10.21 -9.11
N ASN A 14 17.04 -9.61 -9.64
CA ASN A 14 18.41 -9.98 -9.26
C ASN A 14 18.89 -9.31 -7.96
N PHE A 15 18.09 -8.44 -7.35
CA PHE A 15 18.26 -7.91 -6.00
C PHE A 15 17.11 -8.40 -5.10
N ASP A 16 17.22 -8.14 -3.80
CA ASP A 16 16.20 -8.49 -2.81
C ASP A 16 14.99 -7.54 -2.84
N SER A 17 14.07 -7.73 -1.88
CA SER A 17 12.94 -6.83 -1.67
C SER A 17 13.38 -5.47 -1.08
N LEU A 18 12.50 -4.48 -1.21
CA LEU A 18 12.67 -3.16 -0.60
C LEU A 18 12.78 -3.27 0.92
N ASN A 19 12.07 -4.23 1.53
CA ASN A 19 12.18 -4.54 2.95
C ASN A 19 13.61 -4.96 3.33
N ASP A 20 14.17 -5.94 2.62
CA ASP A 20 15.48 -6.52 2.95
C ASP A 20 16.61 -5.50 2.80
N ILE A 21 16.53 -4.67 1.76
CA ILE A 21 17.55 -3.67 1.44
C ILE A 21 17.53 -2.49 2.42
N PHE A 22 16.35 -2.09 2.91
CA PHE A 22 16.21 -0.83 3.64
C PHE A 22 15.83 -0.97 5.11
N MET A 23 15.11 -2.01 5.53
CA MET A 23 14.73 -2.14 6.95
C MET A 23 15.89 -2.61 7.82
N ASN A 24 16.85 -3.35 7.26
CA ASN A 24 18.05 -3.79 7.99
C ASN A 24 19.13 -2.70 8.11
N LYS A 25 18.95 -1.54 7.47
CA LYS A 25 19.89 -0.41 7.56
C LYS A 25 19.58 0.46 8.78
N LYS A 26 20.64 0.86 9.49
CA LYS A 26 20.54 1.76 10.67
C LYS A 26 19.97 3.15 10.35
N SER A 27 20.11 3.61 9.10
CA SER A 27 19.65 4.93 8.65
C SER A 27 18.45 4.84 7.70
N GLY A 28 17.63 5.90 7.73
CA GLY A 28 16.55 6.15 6.78
C GLY A 28 17.02 6.26 5.33
N VAL A 29 16.09 6.13 4.39
CA VAL A 29 16.36 6.39 2.98
C VAL A 29 16.54 7.90 2.77
N SER A 30 17.53 8.32 1.98
CA SER A 30 17.69 9.74 1.65
C SER A 30 16.47 10.24 0.86
N GLU A 31 16.14 11.52 1.01
CA GLU A 31 14.98 12.11 0.34
C GLU A 31 15.01 11.92 -1.19
N SER A 32 16.20 12.03 -1.80
CA SER A 32 16.37 11.83 -3.25
C SER A 32 16.02 10.40 -3.68
N TYR A 33 16.51 9.39 -2.95
CA TYR A 33 16.16 8.00 -3.24
C TYR A 33 14.70 7.70 -2.96
N LEU A 34 14.15 8.24 -1.86
CA LEU A 34 12.75 8.09 -1.51
C LEU A 34 11.83 8.60 -2.62
N LYS A 35 12.10 9.78 -3.21
CA LYS A 35 11.30 10.32 -4.31
C LYS A 35 11.28 9.39 -5.54
N ILE A 36 12.43 8.80 -5.87
CA ILE A 36 12.56 7.87 -7.00
C ILE A 36 11.79 6.58 -6.71
N ILE A 37 11.97 6.01 -5.52
CA ILE A 37 11.27 4.80 -5.07
C ILE A 37 9.76 5.01 -5.11
N MET A 38 9.27 6.08 -4.49
CA MET A 38 7.83 6.38 -4.44
C MET A 38 7.26 6.65 -5.82
N TRP A 39 8.01 7.31 -6.71
CA TRP A 39 7.57 7.51 -8.09
C TRP A 39 7.41 6.17 -8.81
N GLN A 40 8.37 5.24 -8.73
CA GLN A 40 8.23 3.93 -9.38
C GLN A 40 7.07 3.11 -8.81
N ILE A 41 6.91 3.06 -7.49
CA ILE A 41 5.81 2.35 -6.83
C ILE A 41 4.46 2.90 -7.28
N ILE A 42 4.27 4.23 -7.27
CA ILE A 42 3.01 4.86 -7.66
C ILE A 42 2.68 4.58 -9.12
N ASN A 43 3.65 4.63 -10.04
CA ASN A 43 3.41 4.29 -11.45
C ASN A 43 3.08 2.79 -11.64
N GLY A 44 3.71 1.91 -10.86
CA GLY A 44 3.36 0.49 -10.86
C GLY A 44 1.92 0.25 -10.39
N VAL A 45 1.51 0.91 -9.30
CA VAL A 45 0.14 0.84 -8.78
C VAL A 45 -0.87 1.42 -9.77
N ASP A 46 -0.56 2.56 -10.39
CA ASP A 46 -1.40 3.15 -11.44
C ASP A 46 -1.58 2.19 -12.62
N SER A 47 -0.52 1.49 -13.01
CA SER A 47 -0.60 0.46 -14.07
C SER A 47 -1.53 -0.69 -13.69
N ILE A 48 -1.49 -1.16 -12.44
CA ILE A 48 -2.39 -2.21 -11.91
C ILE A 48 -3.84 -1.69 -11.90
N HIS A 49 -4.06 -0.47 -11.42
CA HIS A 49 -5.39 0.13 -11.33
C HIS A 49 -5.99 0.42 -12.72
N SER A 50 -5.15 0.77 -13.70
CA SER A 50 -5.57 1.09 -15.08
C SER A 50 -6.22 -0.10 -15.79
N VAL A 51 -5.84 -1.33 -15.45
CA VAL A 51 -6.44 -2.56 -15.97
C VAL A 51 -7.60 -3.07 -15.10
N GLY A 52 -8.00 -2.30 -14.09
CA GLY A 52 -9.14 -2.60 -13.26
C GLY A 52 -8.86 -3.57 -12.11
N LEU A 53 -7.60 -3.71 -11.67
CA LEU A 53 -7.19 -4.59 -10.57
C LEU A 53 -6.78 -3.82 -9.30
N MET A 54 -7.00 -4.43 -8.14
CA MET A 54 -6.34 -4.12 -6.86
C MET A 54 -5.26 -5.13 -6.58
N HIS A 55 -4.18 -4.69 -5.94
CA HIS A 55 -3.15 -5.59 -5.44
C HIS A 55 -3.54 -6.22 -4.08
N ARG A 56 -4.06 -5.41 -3.14
CA ARG A 56 -4.54 -5.80 -1.79
C ARG A 56 -3.50 -6.33 -0.78
N ASP A 57 -2.27 -6.61 -1.18
CA ASP A 57 -1.16 -6.91 -0.25
C ASP A 57 0.12 -6.14 -0.59
N LEU A 58 -0.01 -4.82 -0.80
CA LEU A 58 1.19 -3.98 -0.99
C LEU A 58 1.91 -3.79 0.35
N LYS A 59 3.18 -4.19 0.36
CA LYS A 59 4.13 -4.04 1.48
C LYS A 59 5.55 -4.02 0.91
N ALA A 60 6.52 -3.60 1.71
CA ALA A 60 7.90 -3.43 1.24
C ALA A 60 8.52 -4.77 0.77
N GLU A 61 8.08 -5.89 1.33
CA GLU A 61 8.47 -7.26 0.98
C GLU A 61 8.03 -7.62 -0.45
N ASN A 62 6.90 -7.07 -0.90
CA ASN A 62 6.32 -7.34 -2.22
C ASN A 62 6.82 -6.34 -3.29
N ILE A 63 7.73 -5.43 -2.93
CA ILE A 63 8.41 -4.53 -3.88
C ILE A 63 9.82 -5.06 -4.11
N LEU A 64 10.06 -5.70 -5.24
CA LEU A 64 11.34 -6.27 -5.61
C LEU A 64 12.20 -5.28 -6.38
N LEU A 65 13.52 -5.40 -6.25
CA LEU A 65 14.47 -4.56 -6.99
C LEU A 65 15.17 -5.40 -8.05
N HIS A 66 15.41 -4.79 -9.21
CA HIS A 66 16.20 -5.40 -10.27
C HIS A 66 17.19 -4.36 -10.80
N ASN A 67 18.48 -4.68 -10.78
CA ASN A 67 19.51 -3.90 -11.43
C ASN A 67 19.60 -4.31 -12.91
N ILE A 68 19.52 -3.33 -13.80
CA ILE A 68 19.67 -3.57 -15.24
C ILE A 68 21.15 -3.79 -15.52
N GLU A 69 21.49 -4.99 -16.01
CA GLU A 69 22.86 -5.40 -16.28
C GLU A 69 23.60 -4.40 -17.18
N GLY A 70 24.86 -4.12 -16.83
CA GLY A 70 25.67 -3.12 -17.53
C GLY A 70 25.30 -1.67 -17.22
N THR A 71 24.40 -1.42 -16.26
CA THR A 71 24.02 -0.07 -15.83
C THR A 71 23.95 0.06 -14.30
N GLU A 72 23.99 1.30 -13.79
CA GLU A 72 23.72 1.61 -12.38
C GLU A 72 22.23 1.77 -12.08
N ASN A 73 21.35 1.52 -13.07
CA ASN A 73 19.92 1.73 -12.94
C ASN A 73 19.27 0.56 -12.18
N VAL A 74 18.42 0.91 -11.21
CA VAL A 74 17.62 -0.05 -10.44
C VAL A 74 16.14 0.24 -10.68
N ILE A 75 15.43 -0.79 -11.15
CA ILE A 75 13.98 -0.77 -11.36
C ILE A 75 13.28 -1.48 -10.21
N LEU A 76 12.15 -0.92 -9.78
CA LEU A 76 11.28 -1.54 -8.79
C LEU A 76 10.16 -2.29 -9.51
N LYS A 77 9.84 -3.49 -9.03
CA LYS A 77 8.78 -4.35 -9.55
C LYS A 77 7.82 -4.72 -8.42
N ILE A 78 6.53 -4.52 -8.64
CA ILE A 78 5.49 -5.01 -7.74
C ILE A 78 5.31 -6.50 -8.00
N SER A 79 5.25 -7.29 -6.93
CA SER A 79 5.16 -8.75 -6.98
C SER A 79 4.07 -9.26 -6.04
N ASP A 80 3.77 -10.56 -6.13
CA ASP A 80 2.77 -11.27 -5.33
C ASP A 80 1.32 -10.77 -5.51
N PHE A 81 0.79 -11.06 -6.69
CA PHE A 81 -0.61 -10.85 -7.05
C PHE A 81 -1.53 -11.97 -6.52
N GLY A 82 -1.08 -12.80 -5.56
CA GLY A 82 -1.87 -13.91 -5.03
C GLY A 82 -3.19 -13.47 -4.38
N LEU A 83 -3.25 -12.21 -3.94
CA LEU A 83 -4.44 -11.57 -3.40
C LEU A 83 -5.06 -10.55 -4.35
N ALA A 84 -4.60 -10.39 -5.59
CA ALA A 84 -5.15 -9.37 -6.48
C ALA A 84 -6.63 -9.64 -6.85
N LYS A 85 -7.41 -8.57 -7.07
CA LYS A 85 -8.85 -8.70 -7.40
C LYS A 85 -9.35 -7.57 -8.30
N GLU A 86 -10.21 -7.88 -9.26
CA GLU A 86 -10.85 -6.88 -10.12
C GLU A 86 -11.87 -6.02 -9.37
N PHE A 87 -11.87 -4.70 -9.63
CA PHE A 87 -12.89 -3.79 -9.10
C PHE A 87 -14.29 -4.11 -9.65
N LYS A 88 -14.37 -4.49 -10.94
CA LYS A 88 -15.64 -4.68 -11.67
C LYS A 88 -16.34 -5.99 -11.32
N SER A 89 -15.59 -7.02 -10.89
CA SER A 89 -16.14 -8.29 -10.40
C SER A 89 -17.05 -8.14 -9.18
N LEU A 90 -17.09 -6.94 -8.59
CA LEU A 90 -17.91 -6.61 -7.45
C LEU A 90 -19.31 -6.13 -7.85
N GLU A 91 -19.58 -5.73 -9.09
CA GLU A 91 -20.88 -5.12 -9.47
C GLU A 91 -22.03 -6.12 -9.65
N ASP A 92 -21.73 -7.41 -9.83
CA ASP A 92 -22.74 -8.43 -10.12
C ASP A 92 -23.40 -8.99 -8.84
N GLY A 93 -24.57 -8.44 -8.50
CA GLY A 93 -25.58 -9.08 -7.64
C GLY A 93 -25.25 -9.27 -6.15
N GLN A 94 -24.02 -9.06 -5.72
CA GLN A 94 -23.61 -9.16 -4.31
C GLN A 94 -23.94 -7.88 -3.55
N SER A 95 -24.42 -8.03 -2.31
CA SER A 95 -24.61 -6.92 -1.39
C SER A 95 -23.27 -6.28 -1.01
N ALA A 96 -23.28 -4.99 -0.64
CA ALA A 96 -22.07 -4.30 -0.17
C ALA A 96 -21.41 -5.03 1.02
N MET A 97 -22.20 -5.71 1.86
CA MET A 97 -21.73 -6.49 3.00
C MET A 97 -20.95 -7.74 2.58
N GLU A 98 -21.45 -8.50 1.60
CA GLU A 98 -20.77 -9.69 1.07
C GLU A 98 -19.47 -9.32 0.35
N ARG A 99 -19.47 -8.19 -0.37
CA ARG A 99 -18.25 -7.63 -0.99
C ARG A 99 -17.20 -7.32 0.07
N ASN A 100 -17.59 -6.61 1.14
CA ASN A 100 -16.67 -6.22 2.19
C ASN A 100 -16.10 -7.44 2.93
N MET A 101 -16.90 -8.47 3.23
CA MET A 101 -16.42 -9.70 3.88
C MET A 101 -15.33 -10.44 3.09
N GLN A 102 -15.44 -10.47 1.75
CA GLN A 102 -14.40 -11.06 0.89
C GLN A 102 -13.12 -10.22 0.83
N MET A 103 -13.20 -8.94 1.21
CA MET A 103 -12.09 -7.99 1.15
C MET A 103 -11.36 -7.89 2.50
N THR A 104 -12.05 -8.08 3.62
CA THR A 104 -11.48 -7.96 4.97
C THR A 104 -10.67 -9.18 5.44
N SER A 105 -10.72 -10.29 4.70
CA SER A 105 -10.16 -11.58 5.12
C SER A 105 -8.72 -11.85 4.63
N CYS A 106 -8.02 -10.89 4.03
CA CYS A 106 -6.71 -11.13 3.41
C CYS A 106 -5.77 -9.92 3.44
N GLY A 107 -4.46 -10.19 3.46
CA GLY A 107 -3.37 -9.20 3.41
C GLY A 107 -2.64 -9.06 4.77
N THR A 108 -1.75 -8.07 4.86
CA THR A 108 -0.94 -7.82 6.06
C THR A 108 -1.55 -6.69 6.91
N PRO A 109 -2.09 -6.93 8.13
CA PRO A 109 -2.92 -5.96 8.85
C PRO A 109 -2.30 -4.57 9.06
N LEU A 110 -0.99 -4.50 9.29
CA LEU A 110 -0.29 -3.22 9.51
C LEU A 110 -0.17 -2.35 8.25
N ASN A 111 -0.44 -2.92 7.06
CA ASN A 111 -0.47 -2.23 5.77
C ASN A 111 -1.90 -1.96 5.27
N MET A 112 -2.91 -2.46 5.96
CA MET A 112 -4.31 -2.36 5.52
C MET A 112 -4.93 -1.01 5.85
N ALA A 113 -5.82 -0.56 4.97
CA ALA A 113 -6.64 0.62 5.20
C ALA A 113 -7.69 0.40 6.30
N PRO A 114 -8.14 1.45 7.00
CA PRO A 114 -9.11 1.34 8.10
C PRO A 114 -10.43 0.67 7.69
N GLU A 115 -10.91 0.94 6.48
CA GLU A 115 -12.14 0.36 5.91
C GLU A 115 -12.02 -1.15 5.68
N VAL A 116 -10.80 -1.63 5.36
CA VAL A 116 -10.51 -3.07 5.22
C VAL A 116 -10.43 -3.72 6.59
N LEU A 117 -9.75 -3.09 7.55
CA LEU A 117 -9.62 -3.63 8.90
C LEU A 117 -10.96 -3.68 9.65
N SER A 118 -11.80 -2.65 9.47
CA SER A 118 -13.10 -2.55 10.14
C SER A 118 -14.24 -3.25 9.38
N GLY A 119 -14.07 -3.51 8.08
CA GLY A 119 -15.13 -3.99 7.18
C GLY A 119 -16.25 -2.97 6.93
N ILE A 120 -16.04 -1.72 7.33
CA ILE A 120 -17.00 -0.63 7.22
C ILE A 120 -16.50 0.38 6.19
N GLY A 121 -17.39 0.82 5.31
CA GLY A 121 -17.07 1.78 4.25
C GLY A 121 -16.93 1.12 2.88
N ILE A 122 -16.61 1.96 1.88
CA ILE A 122 -16.38 1.52 0.50
C ILE A 122 -14.94 1.02 0.38
N ILE A 123 -14.77 -0.23 -0.01
CA ILE A 123 -13.45 -0.81 -0.27
C ILE A 123 -13.20 -0.78 -1.78
N ASP A 124 -12.30 0.10 -2.20
CA ASP A 124 -11.93 0.31 -3.60
C ASP A 124 -10.40 0.35 -3.81
N SER A 125 -9.93 0.86 -4.95
CA SER A 125 -8.52 0.92 -5.32
C SER A 125 -7.65 1.69 -4.34
N LYS A 126 -8.28 2.53 -3.53
CA LYS A 126 -7.55 3.43 -2.66
C LYS A 126 -6.91 2.73 -1.47
N ILE A 127 -7.32 1.51 -1.16
CA ILE A 127 -6.65 0.69 -0.14
C ILE A 127 -5.18 0.43 -0.50
N ASP A 128 -4.86 0.29 -1.79
CA ASP A 128 -3.48 0.16 -2.25
C ASP A 128 -2.70 1.47 -2.04
N ILE A 129 -3.36 2.63 -2.18
CA ILE A 129 -2.75 3.95 -1.93
C ILE A 129 -2.45 4.15 -0.45
N TRP A 130 -3.32 3.65 0.44
CA TRP A 130 -3.03 3.60 1.87
C TRP A 130 -1.78 2.78 2.15
N SER A 131 -1.68 1.56 1.61
CA SER A 131 -0.52 0.69 1.77
C SER A 131 0.77 1.33 1.24
N VAL A 132 0.71 2.07 0.12
CA VAL A 132 1.84 2.87 -0.39
C VAL A 132 2.28 3.95 0.62
N GLY A 133 1.33 4.58 1.31
CA GLY A 133 1.61 5.52 2.40
C GLY A 133 2.32 4.87 3.58
N VAL A 134 1.90 3.66 3.96
CA VAL A 134 2.57 2.85 5.00
C VAL A 134 4.01 2.53 4.59
N ILE A 135 4.23 2.06 3.36
CA ILE A 135 5.58 1.79 2.84
C ILE A 135 6.46 3.04 2.93
N MET A 136 5.96 4.19 2.46
CA MET A 136 6.70 5.46 2.54
C MET A 136 7.09 5.81 3.97
N TYR A 137 6.14 5.68 4.92
CA TYR A 137 6.39 5.94 6.32
C TYR A 137 7.50 5.04 6.85
N GLN A 138 7.42 3.73 6.59
CA GLN A 138 8.44 2.78 7.05
C GLN A 138 9.82 3.07 6.44
N LEU A 139 9.92 3.49 5.18
CA LEU A 139 11.20 3.84 4.56
C LEU A 139 11.90 5.01 5.26
N ILE A 140 11.11 5.97 5.76
CA ILE A 140 11.60 7.15 6.48
C ILE A 140 11.92 6.81 7.94
N THR A 141 11.00 6.16 8.64
CA THR A 141 11.02 6.06 10.11
C THR A 141 11.53 4.71 10.63
N LYS A 142 11.58 3.67 9.77
CA LYS A 142 11.84 2.27 10.14
C LYS A 142 10.82 1.66 11.10
N ARG A 143 9.62 2.26 11.16
CA ARG A 143 8.50 1.80 12.01
C ARG A 143 7.22 1.80 11.21
N TYR A 144 6.22 1.07 11.67
CA TYR A 144 4.86 1.24 11.17
C TYR A 144 4.27 2.56 11.69
N PRO A 145 3.39 3.23 10.91
CA PRO A 145 2.68 4.42 11.38
C PRO A 145 1.72 4.09 12.53
N PHE A 146 1.18 2.87 12.52
CA PHE A 146 0.28 2.35 13.53
C PHE A 146 0.69 0.93 13.87
N GLU A 147 0.81 0.62 15.15
CA GLU A 147 1.16 -0.69 15.65
C GLU A 147 0.48 -0.89 16.99
N SER A 148 -0.20 -2.02 17.15
CA SER A 148 -0.99 -2.31 18.33
C SER A 148 -1.08 -3.81 18.58
N PRO A 149 -1.09 -4.26 19.85
CA PRO A 149 -1.16 -5.69 20.17
C PRO A 149 -2.50 -6.34 19.86
N ASN A 150 -3.55 -5.56 19.56
CA ASN A 150 -4.85 -6.08 19.17
C ASN A 150 -5.47 -5.27 18.02
N LEU A 151 -6.33 -5.95 17.26
CA LEU A 151 -6.94 -5.41 16.04
C LEU A 151 -7.85 -4.21 16.32
N GLU A 152 -8.61 -4.23 17.41
CA GLU A 152 -9.52 -3.14 17.77
C GLU A 152 -8.74 -1.83 18.02
N ALA A 153 -7.68 -1.90 18.79
CA ALA A 153 -6.82 -0.77 19.06
C ALA A 153 -6.04 -0.33 17.81
N LEU A 154 -5.64 -1.26 16.92
CA LEU A 154 -5.06 -0.91 15.62
C LEU A 154 -6.05 -0.12 14.77
N ILE A 155 -7.29 -0.61 14.62
CA ILE A 155 -8.37 0.09 13.89
C ILE A 155 -8.55 1.50 14.45
N ASN A 156 -8.62 1.64 15.78
CA ASN A 156 -8.79 2.94 16.41
C ASN A 156 -7.60 3.89 16.15
N GLN A 157 -6.36 3.38 16.15
CA GLN A 157 -5.19 4.18 15.77
C GLN A 157 -5.24 4.61 14.31
N THR A 158 -5.65 3.73 13.38
CA THR A 158 -5.71 4.06 11.95
C THR A 158 -6.74 5.16 11.61
N LYS A 159 -7.73 5.38 12.49
CA LYS A 159 -8.68 6.50 12.39
C LYS A 159 -8.07 7.84 12.83
N ILE A 160 -6.93 7.84 13.51
CA ILE A 160 -6.22 9.03 13.95
C ILE A 160 -5.37 9.57 12.79
N ARG A 161 -5.35 10.89 12.63
CA ARG A 161 -4.55 11.57 11.62
C ARG A 161 -3.06 11.29 11.84
N ILE A 162 -2.39 10.71 10.84
CA ILE A 162 -0.92 10.67 10.81
C ILE A 162 -0.42 12.11 10.67
N ASP A 163 0.39 12.57 11.62
CA ASP A 163 1.14 13.81 11.46
C ASP A 163 2.11 13.63 10.29
N ARG A 164 1.80 14.33 9.19
CA ARG A 164 2.32 13.98 7.88
C ARG A 164 3.77 14.44 7.75
N PRO A 165 4.69 13.60 7.25
CA PRO A 165 5.96 14.06 6.69
C PRO A 165 5.73 14.68 5.29
N LEU A 166 4.77 15.62 5.16
CA LEU A 166 4.42 16.32 3.92
C LEU A 166 5.56 17.20 3.39
N HIS A 167 6.55 17.49 4.23
CA HIS A 167 7.71 18.30 3.87
C HIS A 167 8.61 17.62 2.80
N PHE A 168 8.47 16.31 2.59
CA PHE A 168 9.34 15.52 1.70
C PHE A 168 8.76 15.24 0.30
N MET A 169 7.50 15.64 0.01
CA MET A 169 6.85 15.39 -1.29
C MET A 169 6.70 16.64 -2.16
N GLY A 170 7.07 16.52 -3.45
CA GLY A 170 6.93 17.57 -4.47
C GLY A 170 5.48 17.84 -4.87
N ARG A 171 5.18 19.04 -5.38
CA ARG A 171 3.81 19.55 -5.63
C ARG A 171 2.92 18.67 -6.51
N GLY A 172 3.49 17.87 -7.43
CA GLY A 172 2.73 16.98 -8.33
C GLY A 172 2.21 15.70 -7.65
N GLN A 173 3.02 15.09 -6.78
CA GLN A 173 2.68 13.86 -6.03
C GLN A 173 1.61 14.11 -4.96
N ARG A 174 1.49 15.37 -4.52
CA ARG A 174 0.50 15.82 -3.53
C ARG A 174 -0.94 15.62 -4.00
N LYS A 175 -1.25 15.79 -5.29
CA LYS A 175 -2.64 15.78 -5.78
C LYS A 175 -3.35 14.44 -5.57
N HIS A 176 -2.70 13.32 -5.90
CA HIS A 176 -3.34 11.99 -5.81
C HIS A 176 -3.53 11.52 -4.36
N ILE A 177 -2.58 11.82 -3.46
CA ILE A 177 -2.65 11.47 -2.04
C ILE A 177 -3.55 12.47 -1.27
N MET A 178 -3.60 13.75 -1.65
CA MET A 178 -4.48 14.75 -1.03
C MET A 178 -5.96 14.51 -1.34
N ASN A 179 -6.29 14.10 -2.57
CA ASN A 179 -7.68 13.83 -2.94
C ASN A 179 -8.28 12.66 -2.17
N TYR A 180 -7.52 11.59 -1.94
CA TYR A 180 -8.00 10.44 -1.17
C TYR A 180 -8.21 10.79 0.33
N ASN A 181 -7.28 11.53 0.93
CA ASN A 181 -7.41 11.95 2.33
C ASN A 181 -8.53 12.98 2.56
N ASN A 182 -8.87 13.82 1.58
CA ASN A 182 -9.96 14.78 1.71
C ASN A 182 -11.34 14.10 1.62
N GLN A 183 -11.49 13.14 0.71
CA GLN A 183 -12.70 12.32 0.59
C GLN A 183 -13.00 11.56 1.89
N TYR A 184 -11.95 11.00 2.53
CA TYR A 184 -12.07 10.34 3.83
C TYR A 184 -12.57 11.27 4.96
N ASN A 185 -12.23 12.57 4.91
CA ASN A 185 -12.69 13.52 5.94
C ASN A 185 -14.16 13.93 5.76
N GLU A 186 -14.63 13.99 4.51
CA GLU A 186 -16.03 14.31 4.18
C GLU A 186 -16.97 13.15 4.54
N GLU A 187 -16.54 11.91 4.32
CA GLU A 187 -17.36 10.71 4.56
C GLU A 187 -17.51 10.35 6.05
N PHE A 188 -16.53 10.73 6.90
CA PHE A 188 -16.52 10.42 8.34
C PHE A 188 -16.70 11.64 9.27
N GLY A 189 -17.01 12.82 8.73
CA GLY A 189 -17.43 13.99 9.53
C GLY A 189 -16.36 14.52 10.51
N ILE A 190 -15.08 14.42 10.16
CA ILE A 190 -13.98 14.86 11.03
C ILE A 190 -13.81 16.38 10.89
N ASN A 191 -14.54 17.15 11.71
CA ASN A 191 -14.45 18.61 11.74
C ASN A 191 -13.05 19.09 12.14
N GLN A 192 -12.58 20.13 11.45
CA GLN A 192 -11.32 20.81 11.74
C GLN A 192 -11.32 21.33 13.19
N LEU A 193 -10.50 20.73 14.06
CA LEU A 193 -10.07 21.41 15.27
C LEU A 193 -8.87 22.28 14.90
N GLY A 194 -9.10 23.58 15.04
CA GLY A 194 -8.27 24.66 14.54
C GLY A 194 -6.84 24.62 15.05
N THR A 195 -5.98 25.20 14.21
CA THR A 195 -4.64 25.65 14.58
C THR A 195 -4.75 26.62 15.77
N GLY A 196 -4.22 26.19 16.91
CA GLY A 196 -3.78 27.04 18.02
C GLY A 196 -2.29 26.83 18.22
#